data_AF-A0A1B8YBD7-F1
#
_entry.id   AF-A0A1B8YBD7-F1
#
_cell.length_a   1.000
_cell.length_b   1.000
_cell.length_c   1.000
_cell.angle_alpha   90.00
_cell.angle_beta   90.00
_cell.angle_gamma   90.00
#
_symmetry.space_group_name_H-M   'P 1'
#
loop_
_entity.id
_entity.type
_entity.pdbx_description
1 polymer ?
#
loop_
_entity_poly.entity_id
_entity_poly.type
_entity_poly.pdbx_seq_one_letter_code
_entity_poly.pdbx_strand_id
1 'polypeptide(L)'
;MACSKHIDTIYKPIDVSHSGQSIEINFELSKRKAGDYQFALLFDKGDDDEMKRRLELFGYIDKEGVITPVSLHLVRNGEVFFDEKINAGGRSWGRSFDYEGRRITTAVREIKTLSLPPGRYSAVITTLEDVPAFNGIQSFVQLIYFNPKI
;
A
#
# COMPACT_ATOMS: atom_id res chain seq x y z
N MET A 1 1.77 -4.16 29.78
CA MET A 1 2.27 -4.15 28.39
C MET A 1 1.16 -4.67 27.48
N ALA A 2 0.46 -3.79 26.75
CA ALA A 2 -0.64 -4.19 25.89
C ALA A 2 -0.07 -4.89 24.64
N CYS A 3 -0.20 -6.22 24.56
CA CYS A 3 0.10 -6.93 23.31
C CYS A 3 -0.97 -6.56 22.28
N SER A 4 -0.59 -5.84 21.22
CA SER A 4 -1.48 -5.56 20.09
C SER A 4 -1.99 -6.86 19.47
N LYS A 5 -3.28 -6.91 19.12
CA LYS A 5 -3.92 -8.10 18.51
C LYS A 5 -3.38 -8.40 17.11
N HIS A 6 -2.82 -7.41 16.42
CA HIS A 6 -2.26 -7.50 15.07
C HIS A 6 -0.85 -6.89 15.02
N ILE A 7 -0.18 -6.94 13.87
CA ILE A 7 1.04 -6.12 13.68
C ILE A 7 0.64 -4.65 13.57
N ASP A 8 1.55 -3.77 13.97
CA ASP A 8 1.36 -2.33 13.77
C ASP A 8 1.33 -2.03 12.28
N THR A 9 0.63 -0.96 11.90
CA THR A 9 0.58 -0.56 10.49
C THR A 9 1.97 -0.14 10.03
N ILE A 10 2.40 -0.64 8.89
CA ILE A 10 3.69 -0.31 8.29
C ILE A 10 3.43 0.63 7.11
N TYR A 11 4.17 1.75 7.10
CA TYR A 11 4.27 2.67 5.98
C TYR A 11 5.73 2.76 5.57
N LYS A 12 6.02 2.55 4.30
CA LYS A 12 7.38 2.73 3.75
C LYS A 12 7.32 3.65 2.53
N PRO A 13 8.13 4.72 2.48
CA PRO A 13 8.15 5.61 1.32
C PRO A 13 8.61 4.85 0.08
N ILE A 14 8.02 5.18 -1.06
CA ILE A 14 8.38 4.64 -2.38
C ILE A 14 8.23 5.75 -3.42
N ASP A 15 9.11 5.76 -4.42
CA ASP A 15 8.89 6.56 -5.62
C ASP A 15 8.19 5.70 -6.68
N VAL A 16 6.94 6.03 -6.98
CA VAL A 16 6.14 5.30 -7.99
C VAL A 16 6.29 5.86 -9.40
N SER A 17 6.99 6.99 -9.54
CA SER A 17 7.11 7.66 -10.83
C SER A 17 8.09 6.97 -11.78
N HIS A 18 8.97 6.14 -11.22
CA HIS A 18 9.96 5.35 -11.92
C HIS A 18 9.73 3.85 -11.72
N SER A 19 9.99 3.08 -12.77
CA SER A 19 10.03 1.63 -12.76
C SER A 19 11.22 1.09 -11.97
N GLY A 20 11.09 -0.16 -11.49
CA GLY A 20 12.15 -0.88 -10.79
C GLY A 20 12.40 -0.43 -9.35
N GLN A 21 11.56 0.45 -8.80
CA GLN A 21 11.63 0.82 -7.39
C GLN A 21 11.02 -0.30 -6.55
N SER A 22 11.76 -0.78 -5.55
CA SER A 22 11.36 -1.93 -4.74
C SER A 22 11.39 -1.60 -3.26
N ILE A 23 10.35 -2.05 -2.55
CA ILE A 23 10.25 -1.98 -1.09
C ILE A 23 10.07 -3.36 -0.52
N GLU A 24 10.94 -3.72 0.43
CA GLU A 24 10.82 -4.95 1.20
C GLU A 24 10.23 -4.67 2.59
N ILE A 25 9.27 -5.50 3.01
CA ILE A 25 8.66 -5.50 4.33
C ILE A 25 8.78 -6.89 4.93
N ASN A 26 9.56 -6.98 6.02
CA ASN A 26 9.73 -8.20 6.79
C ASN A 26 8.87 -8.15 8.06
N PHE A 27 8.06 -9.18 8.29
CA PHE A 27 7.14 -9.22 9.44
C PHE A 27 6.85 -10.67 9.89
N GLU A 28 6.42 -10.83 11.13
CA GLU A 28 6.06 -12.14 11.70
C GLU A 28 4.65 -12.11 12.27
N LEU A 29 3.84 -13.10 11.88
CA LEU A 29 2.48 -13.30 12.36
C LEU A 29 2.44 -14.50 13.30
N SER A 30 2.09 -14.26 14.57
CA SER A 30 1.72 -15.33 15.50
C SER A 30 0.30 -15.84 15.22
N LYS A 31 -0.10 -16.95 15.86
CA LYS A 31 -1.47 -17.49 15.79
C LYS A 31 -2.57 -16.45 16.04
N ARG A 32 -2.30 -15.49 16.95
CA ARG A 32 -3.26 -14.45 17.31
C ARG A 32 -3.30 -13.28 16.32
N LYS A 33 -2.22 -13.09 15.54
CA LYS A 33 -2.05 -11.99 14.59
C LYS A 33 -2.39 -12.38 13.14
N ALA A 34 -2.63 -13.66 12.85
CA ALA A 34 -3.11 -14.11 11.56
C ALA A 34 -4.48 -13.51 11.21
N GLY A 35 -4.76 -13.34 9.92
CA GLY A 35 -5.99 -12.75 9.43
C GLY A 35 -5.77 -12.00 8.12
N ASP A 36 -6.69 -11.12 7.77
CA ASP A 36 -6.65 -10.43 6.48
C ASP A 36 -5.76 -9.18 6.57
N TYR A 37 -4.86 -9.05 5.60
CA TYR A 37 -3.92 -7.94 5.51
C TYR A 37 -4.01 -7.30 4.13
N GLN A 38 -4.15 -5.97 4.13
CA GLN A 38 -4.20 -5.15 2.93
C GLN A 38 -2.81 -4.59 2.63
N PHE A 39 -2.37 -4.82 1.39
CA PHE A 39 -1.26 -4.18 0.74
C PHE A 39 -1.80 -3.07 -0.16
N ALA A 40 -1.28 -1.85 -0.02
CA ALA A 40 -1.76 -0.70 -0.77
C ALA A 40 -0.63 0.28 -1.11
N LEU A 41 -0.84 1.08 -2.16
CA LEU A 41 -0.13 2.33 -2.41
C LEU A 41 -0.92 3.48 -1.79
N LEU A 42 -0.20 4.42 -1.19
CA LEU A 42 -0.74 5.66 -0.64
C LEU A 42 -0.07 6.83 -1.34
N PHE A 43 -0.84 7.77 -1.82
CA PHE A 43 -0.34 8.97 -2.50
C PHE A 43 -0.78 10.20 -1.73
N ASP A 44 0.14 11.08 -1.37
CA ASP A 44 -0.19 12.35 -0.73
C ASP A 44 -1.09 13.19 -1.62
N LYS A 45 -2.25 13.59 -1.07
CA LYS A 45 -3.21 14.43 -1.77
C LYS A 45 -2.79 15.90 -1.81
N GLY A 46 -1.85 16.30 -0.95
CA GLY A 46 -1.52 17.71 -0.76
C GLY A 46 -2.62 18.47 -0.02
N ASP A 47 -2.61 19.80 -0.14
CA ASP A 47 -3.67 20.67 0.39
C ASP A 47 -4.96 20.61 -0.46
N ASP A 48 -5.98 21.37 -0.07
CA ASP A 48 -7.30 21.36 -0.73
C ASP A 48 -7.25 21.79 -2.21
N ASP A 49 -6.28 22.64 -2.58
CA ASP A 49 -6.12 23.11 -3.96
C ASP A 49 -5.35 22.08 -4.81
N GLU A 50 -4.29 21.48 -4.26
CA GLU A 50 -3.59 20.36 -4.89
C GLU A 50 -4.47 19.13 -5.03
N MET A 51 -5.30 18.81 -4.01
CA MET A 51 -6.18 17.65 -4.03
C MET A 51 -7.14 17.69 -5.22
N LYS A 52 -7.71 18.86 -5.52
CA LYS A 52 -8.61 19.03 -6.68
C LYS A 52 -7.86 18.80 -8.00
N ARG A 53 -6.62 19.31 -8.11
CA ARG A 53 -5.77 19.08 -9.30
C ARG A 53 -5.39 17.61 -9.47
N ARG A 54 -5.12 16.91 -8.36
CA ARG A 54 -4.68 15.51 -8.36
C ARG A 54 -5.84 14.50 -8.39
N LEU A 55 -7.09 14.93 -8.31
CA LEU A 55 -8.26 14.04 -8.31
C LEU A 55 -8.31 13.12 -9.53
N GLU A 56 -7.93 13.62 -10.70
CA GLU A 56 -7.86 12.83 -11.94
C GLU A 56 -6.76 11.77 -11.90
N LEU A 57 -5.66 12.05 -11.18
CA LEU A 57 -4.58 11.09 -10.97
C LEU A 57 -5.05 9.93 -10.12
N PHE A 58 -5.76 10.21 -9.03
CA PHE A 58 -6.12 9.19 -8.05
C PHE A 58 -7.36 8.37 -8.41
N GLY A 59 -8.18 8.87 -9.32
CA GLY A 59 -9.46 8.25 -9.66
C GLY A 59 -10.59 8.66 -8.73
N TYR A 60 -11.82 8.44 -9.17
CA TYR A 60 -13.05 8.74 -8.41
C TYR A 60 -14.12 7.70 -8.72
N ILE A 61 -15.39 7.96 -8.36
CA ILE A 61 -16.52 7.03 -8.44
C ILE A 61 -16.55 6.20 -9.73
N ASP A 62 -16.28 6.84 -10.88
CA ASP A 62 -16.34 6.23 -12.23
C ASP A 62 -15.02 6.34 -13.02
N LYS A 63 -13.91 6.70 -12.36
CA LYS A 63 -12.59 6.84 -13.01
C LYS A 63 -11.54 6.07 -12.21
N GLU A 64 -10.81 5.18 -12.86
CA GLU A 64 -9.76 4.37 -12.22
C GLU A 64 -8.49 5.16 -11.88
N GLY A 65 -8.39 6.41 -12.35
CA GLY A 65 -7.18 7.21 -12.23
C GLY A 65 -6.05 6.69 -13.10
N VAL A 66 -4.84 7.21 -12.89
CA VAL A 66 -3.64 6.75 -13.60
C VAL A 66 -3.20 5.41 -13.02
N ILE A 67 -3.36 4.29 -13.72
CA ILE A 67 -2.96 2.96 -13.25
C ILE A 67 -1.47 2.92 -12.88
N THR A 68 -1.13 2.26 -11.77
CA THR A 68 0.26 2.04 -11.34
C THR A 68 0.56 0.54 -11.33
N PRO A 69 1.22 0.01 -12.37
CA PRO A 69 1.58 -1.41 -12.43
C PRO A 69 2.65 -1.74 -11.39
N VAL A 70 2.37 -2.74 -10.54
CA VAL A 70 3.28 -3.24 -9.50
C VAL A 70 3.34 -4.76 -9.51
N SER A 71 4.43 -5.34 -9.03
CA SER A 71 4.47 -6.75 -8.62
C SER A 71 4.46 -6.86 -7.10
N LEU A 72 3.74 -7.84 -6.56
CA LEU A 72 3.79 -8.22 -5.15
C LEU A 72 4.32 -9.65 -5.05
N HIS A 73 5.53 -9.79 -4.52
CA HIS A 73 6.16 -11.05 -4.21
C HIS A 73 6.16 -11.26 -2.70
N LEU A 74 5.45 -12.26 -2.20
CA LEU A 74 5.29 -12.55 -0.78
C LEU A 74 5.77 -13.97 -0.49
N VAL A 75 6.79 -14.08 0.34
CA VAL A 75 7.36 -15.34 0.81
C VAL A 75 6.93 -15.57 2.25
N ARG A 76 6.51 -16.80 2.58
CA ARG A 76 6.21 -17.25 3.94
C ARG A 76 7.11 -18.43 4.30
N ASN A 77 7.86 -18.30 5.39
CA ASN A 77 8.75 -19.35 5.90
C ASN A 77 9.74 -19.90 4.85
N GLY A 78 10.15 -19.08 3.89
CA GLY A 78 11.06 -19.46 2.80
C GLY A 78 10.37 -20.00 1.54
N GLU A 79 9.04 -20.17 1.54
CA GLU A 79 8.27 -20.61 0.39
C GLU A 79 7.44 -19.47 -0.20
N VAL A 80 7.29 -19.42 -1.52
CA VAL A 80 6.45 -18.42 -2.18
C VAL A 80 4.99 -18.64 -1.78
N PHE A 81 4.38 -17.63 -1.17
CA PHE A 81 2.99 -17.62 -0.76
C PHE A 81 2.09 -16.92 -1.78
N PHE A 82 2.58 -15.84 -2.39
CA PHE A 82 1.89 -15.09 -3.42
C PHE A 82 2.90 -14.39 -4.33
N ASP A 83 2.70 -14.42 -5.64
CA ASP A 83 3.59 -13.77 -6.61
C ASP A 83 2.80 -13.37 -7.87
N GLU A 84 2.35 -12.12 -7.93
CA GLU A 84 1.56 -11.62 -9.07
C GLU A 84 1.96 -10.20 -9.46
N LYS A 85 1.72 -9.89 -10.75
CA LYS A 85 1.72 -8.53 -11.30
C LYS A 85 0.31 -8.00 -11.26
N ILE A 86 0.15 -6.77 -10.76
CA ILE A 86 -1.13 -6.15 -10.45
C ILE A 86 -1.13 -4.72 -10.97
N ASN A 87 -2.19 -4.35 -11.66
CA ASN A 87 -2.45 -2.98 -12.05
C ASN A 87 -3.16 -2.26 -10.91
N ALA A 88 -2.40 -1.56 -10.06
CA ALA A 88 -2.96 -0.82 -8.93
C ALA A 88 -3.64 0.47 -9.42
N GLY A 89 -4.92 0.35 -9.74
CA GLY A 89 -5.82 1.44 -10.10
C GLY A 89 -7.14 1.37 -9.31
N GLY A 90 -8.15 2.10 -9.77
CA GLY A 90 -9.52 1.97 -9.25
C GLY A 90 -9.94 3.07 -8.28
N ARG A 91 -11.06 2.82 -7.60
CA ARG A 91 -11.74 3.79 -6.73
C ARG A 91 -10.88 4.12 -5.52
N SER A 92 -10.21 5.28 -5.55
CA SER A 92 -9.42 5.72 -4.40
C SER A 92 -10.31 6.27 -3.28
N TRP A 93 -10.09 5.78 -2.06
CA TRP A 93 -10.61 6.41 -0.85
C TRP A 93 -9.50 7.16 -0.09
N GLY A 94 -9.88 8.00 0.86
CA GLY A 94 -8.95 8.79 1.66
C GLY A 94 -8.50 8.07 2.93
N ARG A 95 -7.25 8.25 3.34
CA ARG A 95 -6.80 7.96 4.70
C ARG A 95 -5.78 8.99 5.17
N SER A 96 -5.90 9.43 6.41
CA SER A 96 -4.85 10.23 7.06
C SER A 96 -4.05 9.38 8.06
N PHE A 97 -2.74 9.61 8.14
CA PHE A 97 -1.87 9.03 9.15
C PHE A 97 -0.73 9.99 9.50
N ASP A 98 -0.11 9.80 10.67
CA ASP A 98 1.04 10.58 11.09
C ASP A 98 2.33 9.87 10.65
N TYR A 99 3.21 10.61 9.97
CA TYR A 99 4.52 10.15 9.49
C TYR A 99 5.55 11.24 9.78
N GLU A 100 6.63 10.89 10.50
CA GLU A 100 7.71 11.82 10.89
C GLU A 100 7.20 13.13 11.55
N GLY A 101 6.15 13.04 12.36
CA GLY A 101 5.58 14.19 13.08
C GLY A 101 4.65 15.08 12.24
N ARG A 102 4.33 14.67 11.00
CA ARG A 102 3.38 15.35 10.11
C ARG A 102 2.18 14.45 9.81
N ARG A 103 0.99 15.03 9.83
CA ARG A 103 -0.23 14.36 9.38
C ARG A 103 -0.33 14.44 7.87
N ILE A 104 -0.30 13.30 7.19
CA ILE A 104 -0.39 13.18 5.74
C ILE A 104 -1.79 12.66 5.39
N THR A 105 -2.45 13.28 4.41
CA THR A 105 -3.74 12.81 3.90
C THR A 105 -3.53 12.20 2.52
N THR A 106 -3.87 10.92 2.38
CA THR A 106 -3.51 10.13 1.21
C THR A 106 -4.71 9.59 0.46
N ALA A 107 -4.51 9.39 -0.84
CA ALA A 107 -5.31 8.54 -1.71
C ALA A 107 -4.81 7.11 -1.57
N VAL A 108 -5.68 6.19 -1.16
CA VAL A 108 -5.37 4.77 -1.01
C VAL A 108 -5.69 4.05 -2.31
N ARG A 109 -4.77 3.20 -2.76
CA ARG A 109 -4.99 2.24 -3.83
C ARG A 109 -4.61 0.86 -3.39
N GLU A 110 -5.61 -0.01 -3.32
CA GLU A 110 -5.36 -1.40 -2.99
C GLU A 110 -4.53 -2.08 -4.08
N ILE A 111 -3.50 -2.79 -3.64
CA ILE A 111 -2.77 -3.75 -4.48
C ILE A 111 -3.46 -5.10 -4.31
N LYS A 112 -3.56 -5.58 -3.07
CA LYS A 112 -4.21 -6.85 -2.74
C LYS A 112 -4.54 -6.91 -1.26
N THR A 113 -5.66 -7.54 -0.93
CA THR A 113 -5.93 -8.03 0.43
C THR A 113 -5.80 -9.55 0.44
N LEU A 114 -5.00 -10.08 1.38
CA LEU A 114 -4.69 -11.49 1.51
C LEU A 114 -4.96 -11.99 2.93
N SER A 115 -5.52 -13.20 3.04
CA SER A 115 -5.64 -13.88 4.33
C SER A 115 -4.33 -14.56 4.68
N LEU A 116 -3.61 -13.98 5.65
CA LEU A 116 -2.26 -14.41 6.01
C LEU A 116 -2.29 -15.31 7.26
N PRO A 117 -1.96 -16.60 7.12
CA PRO A 117 -1.79 -17.50 8.27
C PRO A 117 -0.53 -17.15 9.10
N PRO A 118 -0.32 -17.79 10.27
CA PRO A 118 0.87 -17.53 11.09
C PRO A 118 2.17 -17.90 10.37
N GLY A 119 3.22 -17.10 10.50
CA GLY A 119 4.51 -17.36 9.87
C GLY A 119 5.39 -16.13 9.78
N ARG A 120 6.61 -16.32 9.29
CA ARG A 120 7.55 -15.25 8.96
C ARG A 120 7.40 -14.90 7.49
N TYR A 121 7.26 -13.62 7.21
CA TYR A 121 6.98 -13.11 5.89
C TYR A 121 8.06 -12.12 5.44
N SER A 122 8.38 -12.18 4.15
CA SER A 122 9.06 -11.12 3.40
C SER A 122 8.18 -10.75 2.21
N ALA A 123 7.72 -9.51 2.16
CA ALA A 123 6.94 -8.96 1.07
C ALA A 123 7.80 -7.96 0.28
N VAL A 124 7.92 -8.15 -1.02
CA VAL A 124 8.59 -7.22 -1.93
C VAL A 124 7.55 -6.67 -2.90
N ILE A 125 7.39 -5.36 -2.88
CA ILE A 125 6.55 -4.63 -3.85
C ILE A 125 7.47 -3.87 -4.79
N THR A 126 7.32 -4.06 -6.10
CA THR A 126 8.15 -3.42 -7.12
C THR A 126 7.29 -2.70 -8.15
N THR A 127 7.65 -1.47 -8.50
CA THR A 127 7.03 -0.72 -9.60
C THR A 127 7.50 -1.30 -10.95
N LEU A 128 6.57 -1.52 -11.87
CA LEU A 128 6.88 -2.21 -13.13
C LEU A 128 7.06 -1.26 -14.31
N GLU A 129 6.46 -0.07 -14.26
CA GLU A 129 6.46 0.90 -15.35
C GLU A 129 6.70 2.31 -14.79
N ASP A 130 7.24 3.19 -15.64
CA ASP A 130 7.38 4.60 -15.31
C ASP A 130 5.99 5.25 -15.32
N VAL A 131 5.63 5.93 -14.23
CA VAL A 131 4.35 6.61 -14.08
C VAL A 131 4.60 8.09 -13.76
N PRO A 132 5.07 8.89 -14.74
CA PRO A 132 5.55 10.26 -14.50
C PRO A 132 4.46 11.21 -13.97
N ALA A 133 3.18 10.81 -14.07
CA ALA A 133 2.06 11.53 -13.48
C ALA A 133 2.15 11.66 -11.95
N PHE A 134 2.93 10.79 -11.28
CA PHE A 134 3.21 10.85 -9.85
C PHE A 134 4.53 11.55 -9.50
N ASN A 135 5.22 12.17 -10.46
CA ASN A 135 6.46 12.93 -10.19
C ASN A 135 6.23 14.00 -9.11
N GLY A 136 7.07 13.97 -8.08
CA GLY A 136 6.99 14.91 -6.95
C GLY A 136 5.83 14.65 -5.99
N ILE A 137 5.05 13.57 -6.17
CA ILE A 137 4.01 13.16 -5.22
C ILE A 137 4.61 12.18 -4.21
N GLN A 138 4.62 12.58 -2.94
CA GLN A 138 5.07 11.70 -1.86
C GLN A 138 4.16 10.47 -1.81
N SER A 139 4.78 9.29 -1.91
CA SER A 139 4.06 8.02 -2.02
C SER A 139 4.60 6.98 -1.04
N PHE A 140 3.74 6.05 -0.63
CA PHE A 140 4.08 5.02 0.36
C PHE A 140 3.49 3.66 -0.03
N VAL A 141 4.19 2.61 0.34
CA VAL A 141 3.63 1.27 0.49
C VAL A 141 3.04 1.14 1.90
N GLN A 142 1.84 0.57 1.98
CA GLN A 142 1.16 0.23 3.22
C GLN A 142 1.01 -1.28 3.38
N LEU A 143 1.25 -1.74 4.60
CA LEU A 143 0.75 -3.02 5.10
C LEU A 143 -0.08 -2.77 6.37
N ILE A 144 -1.37 -3.11 6.33
CA ILE A 144 -2.26 -2.99 7.49
C ILE A 144 -3.16 -4.21 7.63
N TYR A 145 -3.49 -4.56 8.88
CA TYR A 145 -4.59 -5.48 9.16
C TYR A 145 -5.91 -4.92 8.62
N PHE A 146 -6.60 -5.69 7.79
CA PHE A 146 -7.88 -5.33 7.20
C PHE A 146 -8.98 -6.14 7.87
N ASN A 147 -10.00 -5.46 8.38
CA ASN A 147 -11.21 -6.12 8.88
C ASN A 147 -12.39 -5.61 8.05
N PRO A 148 -12.99 -6.44 7.18
CA PRO A 148 -14.11 -6.03 6.34
C PRO A 148 -15.38 -5.68 7.13
N LYS A 149 -15.43 -5.94 8.44
CA LYS A 149 -16.58 -5.67 9.32
C LYS A 149 -16.50 -4.34 10.08
N ILE A 150 -15.49 -3.51 9.82
CA ILE A 150 -15.33 -2.19 10.44
C ILE A 150 -15.57 -1.11 9.39
#